data_AF-A0A1M6HT83-F1
#
_entry.id   AF-A0A1M6HT83-F1
#
_cell.length_a   1.000
_cell.length_b   1.000
_cell.length_c   1.000
_cell.angle_alpha   90.00
_cell.angle_beta   90.00
_cell.angle_gamma   90.00
#
_symmetry.space_group_name_H-M   'P 1'
#
loop_
_entity.id
_entity.type
_entity.pdbx_description
1 polymer ?
#
loop_
_entity_poly.entity_id
_entity_poly.type
_entity_poly.pdbx_seq_one_letter_code
_entity_poly.pdbx_strand_id
1 'polypeptide(L)'
;MRTELKYIELKSGFSDNGTAWIGLVSFSKSGKTVYFDGKGFQSLNGTGVSGGNYYEIESGNEYWISGVKKNMSDRHKFGGGKIFVEKRILNDYLQTIGKKELPKSGYELTEVETEKPTERINELENSQLEKSEIDESIYTKTPKELTKSELEFLIEELIEDEKNAKYNKGRRMIKKDRIELETELEKRE
;
A
#
# COMPACT_ATOMS: atom_id res chain seq x y z
N MET A 1 21.04 4.75 1.26
CA MET A 1 19.81 4.35 0.53
C MET A 1 19.58 5.35 -0.59
N ARG A 2 19.18 4.90 -1.78
CA ARG A 2 18.92 5.78 -2.93
C ARG A 2 17.68 6.64 -2.67
N THR A 3 17.73 7.90 -3.08
CA THR A 3 16.59 8.83 -3.07
C THR A 3 16.37 9.42 -4.47
N GLU A 4 15.12 9.69 -4.83
CA GLU A 4 14.76 10.25 -6.14
C GLU A 4 13.56 11.19 -6.04
N LEU A 5 13.52 12.24 -6.87
CA LEU A 5 12.32 13.04 -7.05
C LEU A 5 11.30 12.26 -7.88
N LYS A 6 10.09 12.09 -7.34
CA LYS A 6 8.99 11.42 -8.02
C LYS A 6 7.72 12.26 -8.02
N TYR A 7 6.92 12.02 -9.04
CA TYR A 7 5.50 12.32 -9.04
C TYR A 7 4.76 11.11 -8.46
N ILE A 8 3.85 11.33 -7.52
CA ILE A 8 3.01 10.32 -6.86
C ILE A 8 1.56 10.76 -6.96
N GLU A 9 0.65 9.94 -7.50
CA GLU A 9 -0.78 10.26 -7.62
C GLU A 9 -1.64 9.09 -7.15
N LEU A 10 -2.61 9.36 -6.27
CA LEU A 10 -3.59 8.36 -5.85
C LEU A 10 -4.54 8.03 -7.02
N LYS A 11 -4.70 6.76 -7.34
CA LYS A 11 -5.56 6.28 -8.44
C LYS A 11 -6.84 5.63 -7.92
N SER A 12 -6.78 4.86 -6.84
CA SER A 12 -7.95 4.18 -6.28
C SER A 12 -9.08 5.16 -5.92
N GLY A 13 -10.25 4.95 -6.51
CA GLY A 13 -11.43 5.80 -6.28
C GLY A 13 -11.43 7.13 -7.03
N PHE A 14 -10.43 7.40 -7.88
CA PHE A 14 -10.32 8.66 -8.61
C PHE A 14 -10.07 8.44 -10.11
N SER A 15 -10.97 8.98 -10.94
CA SER A 15 -10.84 8.99 -12.41
C SER A 15 -9.87 10.12 -12.84
N ASP A 16 -8.58 9.92 -12.59
CA ASP A 16 -7.45 10.85 -12.87
C ASP A 16 -7.44 12.18 -12.06
N ASN A 17 -8.31 12.29 -11.06
CA ASN A 17 -8.46 13.48 -10.20
C ASN A 17 -7.95 13.26 -8.78
N GLY A 18 -7.14 12.22 -8.56
CA GLY A 18 -6.66 11.90 -7.22
C GLY A 18 -5.65 12.92 -6.72
N THR A 19 -5.48 12.97 -5.40
CA THR A 19 -4.44 13.78 -4.78
C THR A 19 -3.08 13.37 -5.34
N ALA A 20 -2.25 14.36 -5.68
CA ALA A 20 -0.92 14.10 -6.22
C ALA A 20 0.14 14.95 -5.56
N TRP A 21 1.36 14.42 -5.55
CA TRP A 21 2.52 15.00 -4.92
C TRP A 21 3.72 14.98 -5.86
N ILE A 22 4.61 15.95 -5.64
CA ILE A 22 6.01 15.88 -6.06
C ILE A 22 6.84 15.87 -4.80
N GLY A 23 7.60 14.80 -4.61
CA GLY A 23 8.31 14.55 -3.37
C GLY A 23 9.58 13.74 -3.53
N LEU A 24 10.40 13.76 -2.50
CA LEU A 24 11.62 12.97 -2.41
C LEU A 24 11.29 11.58 -1.85
N VAL A 25 11.34 10.58 -2.71
CA VAL A 25 11.13 9.20 -2.28
C VAL A 25 12.45 8.58 -1.86
N SER A 26 12.38 7.62 -0.94
CA SER A 26 13.50 6.75 -0.59
C SER A 26 13.22 5.32 -0.99
N PHE A 27 14.25 4.58 -1.38
CA PHE A 27 14.12 3.16 -1.68
C PHE A 27 14.66 2.29 -0.54
N SER A 28 14.06 1.12 -0.33
CA SER A 28 14.65 0.06 0.48
C SER A 28 16.00 -0.40 -0.11
N LYS A 29 16.78 -1.15 0.66
CA LYS A 29 18.10 -1.65 0.22
C LYS A 29 17.99 -2.51 -1.05
N SER A 30 16.93 -3.30 -1.18
CA SER A 30 16.62 -4.12 -2.35
C SER A 30 16.05 -3.33 -3.53
N GLY A 31 15.60 -2.09 -3.29
CA GLY A 31 14.91 -1.26 -4.28
C GLY A 31 13.45 -1.65 -4.53
N LYS A 32 12.93 -2.69 -3.86
CA LYS A 32 11.57 -3.19 -4.05
C LYS A 32 10.49 -2.30 -3.43
N THR A 33 10.85 -1.60 -2.35
CA THR A 33 9.92 -0.78 -1.55
C THR A 33 10.29 0.68 -1.70
N VAL A 34 9.31 1.51 -1.99
CA VAL A 34 9.43 2.97 -2.07
C VAL A 34 8.78 3.57 -0.82
N TYR A 35 9.44 4.55 -0.20
CA TYR A 35 8.95 5.24 0.99
C TYR A 35 8.72 6.71 0.68
N PHE A 36 7.54 7.20 1.05
CA PHE A 36 7.16 8.61 0.95
C PHE A 36 6.04 8.92 1.94
N ASP A 37 6.16 10.04 2.67
CA ASP A 37 5.10 10.56 3.54
C ASP A 37 4.54 9.52 4.53
N GLY A 38 5.44 8.87 5.27
CA GLY A 38 5.06 7.86 6.27
C GLY A 38 4.44 6.58 5.70
N LYS A 39 4.52 6.36 4.38
CA LYS A 39 3.93 5.20 3.67
C LYS A 39 4.98 4.37 2.95
N GLY A 40 4.69 3.09 2.80
CA GLY A 40 5.46 2.14 1.98
C GLY A 40 4.66 1.72 0.74
N PHE A 41 5.33 1.67 -0.41
CA PHE A 41 4.74 1.30 -1.69
C PHE A 41 5.53 0.19 -2.37
N GLN A 42 4.83 -0.73 -3.03
CA GLN A 42 5.43 -1.76 -3.88
C GLN A 42 4.85 -1.73 -5.30
N SER A 43 5.65 -2.19 -6.26
CA SER A 43 5.23 -2.27 -7.66
C SER A 43 4.08 -3.28 -7.82
N LEU A 44 3.05 -2.87 -8.57
CA LEU A 44 1.98 -3.77 -9.01
C LEU A 44 2.40 -4.69 -10.15
N ASN A 45 3.58 -4.48 -10.75
CA ASN A 45 4.09 -5.30 -11.86
C ASN A 45 3.08 -5.45 -13.03
N GLY A 46 2.26 -4.42 -13.25
CA GLY A 46 1.27 -4.38 -14.33
C GLY A 46 -0.12 -4.93 -13.98
N THR A 47 -0.39 -5.31 -12.72
CA THR A 47 -1.71 -5.84 -12.31
C THR A 47 -2.67 -4.79 -11.76
N GLY A 48 -2.35 -3.50 -11.88
CA GLY A 48 -3.19 -2.41 -11.36
C GLY A 48 -4.54 -2.33 -12.07
N VAL A 49 -5.62 -2.27 -11.30
CA VAL A 49 -7.01 -2.22 -11.77
C VAL A 49 -7.50 -0.78 -11.86
N SER A 50 -7.00 0.10 -11.00
CA SER A 50 -7.35 1.53 -10.97
C SER A 50 -6.44 2.38 -11.86
N GLY A 51 -5.55 1.75 -12.63
CA GLY A 51 -4.56 2.41 -13.47
C GLY A 51 -3.34 2.92 -12.70
N GLY A 52 -3.09 2.42 -11.48
CA GLY A 52 -1.82 2.61 -10.78
C GLY A 52 -0.75 1.62 -11.22
N ASN A 53 0.50 1.94 -10.90
CA ASN A 53 1.65 1.05 -11.10
C ASN A 53 2.33 0.64 -9.78
N TYR A 54 1.93 1.25 -8.67
CA TYR A 54 2.28 0.85 -7.31
C TYR A 54 1.02 0.71 -6.46
N TYR A 55 1.11 -0.05 -5.38
CA TYR A 55 0.12 -0.02 -4.32
C TYR A 55 0.79 0.37 -3.01
N GLU A 56 0.03 1.04 -2.14
CA GLU A 56 0.41 1.29 -0.76
C GLU A 56 0.17 0.02 0.07
N ILE A 57 1.20 -0.42 0.81
CA ILE A 57 1.21 -1.71 1.48
C ILE A 57 0.13 -1.83 2.57
N GLU A 58 -0.15 -0.74 3.29
CA GLU A 58 -1.10 -0.77 4.42
C GLU A 58 -2.55 -0.71 3.94
N SER A 59 -2.87 0.21 3.03
CA SER A 59 -4.25 0.41 2.59
C SER A 59 -4.65 -0.37 1.34
N GLY A 60 -3.70 -0.92 0.58
CA GLY A 60 -3.94 -1.52 -0.74
C GLY A 60 -4.34 -0.53 -1.84
N ASN A 61 -4.31 0.78 -1.59
CA ASN A 61 -4.67 1.78 -2.59
C ASN A 61 -3.61 1.81 -3.69
N GLU A 62 -4.05 1.95 -4.93
CA GLU A 62 -3.19 2.06 -6.08
C GLU A 62 -2.75 3.50 -6.30
N TYR A 63 -1.48 3.66 -6.65
CA TYR A 63 -0.85 4.93 -6.95
C TYR A 63 -0.13 4.85 -8.30
N TRP A 64 -0.09 5.98 -8.99
CA TRP A 64 0.82 6.22 -10.09
C TRP A 64 2.09 6.89 -9.56
N ILE A 65 3.23 6.20 -9.64
CA ILE A 65 4.54 6.72 -9.25
C ILE A 65 5.46 6.73 -10.47
N SER A 66 5.95 7.91 -10.84
CA SER A 66 6.86 8.10 -11.97
C SER A 66 7.93 9.15 -11.69
N GLY A 67 8.94 9.23 -12.55
CA GLY A 67 9.86 10.37 -12.54
C GLY A 67 9.12 11.68 -12.84
N VAL A 68 9.62 12.77 -12.28
CA VAL A 68 9.09 14.12 -12.54
C VAL A 68 9.46 14.57 -13.95
N LYS A 69 8.50 15.14 -14.68
CA LYS A 69 8.70 15.65 -16.04
C LYS A 69 9.12 17.12 -16.01
N LYS A 70 10.16 17.45 -16.81
CA LYS A 70 10.64 18.83 -16.95
C LYS A 70 9.59 19.80 -17.50
N ASN A 71 8.67 19.29 -18.32
CA ASN A 71 7.59 20.08 -18.93
C ASN A 71 6.33 20.20 -18.07
N MET A 72 6.35 19.68 -16.82
CA MET A 72 5.26 19.79 -15.86
C MET A 72 3.94 19.10 -16.28
N SER A 73 4.01 18.16 -17.24
CA SER A 73 2.86 17.36 -17.71
C SER A 73 2.73 16.02 -16.98
N ASP A 74 3.05 16.00 -15.68
CA ASP A 74 3.06 14.78 -14.86
C ASP A 74 1.66 14.17 -14.77
N ARG A 75 0.67 14.98 -14.39
CA ARG A 75 -0.74 14.60 -14.33
C ARG A 75 -1.32 14.35 -15.73
N HIS A 76 -2.26 13.42 -15.81
CA HIS A 76 -3.00 13.16 -17.04
C HIS A 76 -3.71 14.43 -17.55
N LYS A 77 -3.83 14.59 -18.87
CA LYS A 77 -4.38 15.81 -19.52
C LYS A 77 -5.81 16.17 -19.11
N PHE A 78 -6.59 15.19 -18.67
CA PHE A 78 -7.97 15.37 -18.20
C PHE A 78 -8.09 15.29 -16.68
N GLY A 79 -6.97 15.10 -15.98
CA GLY A 79 -6.92 15.15 -14.53
C GLY A 79 -6.87 16.58 -14.01
N GLY A 80 -7.57 16.83 -12.92
CA GLY A 80 -7.64 18.10 -12.22
C GLY A 80 -7.09 18.03 -10.80
N GLY A 81 -7.21 19.14 -10.08
CA GLY A 81 -6.72 19.27 -8.71
C GLY A 81 -5.30 19.84 -8.62
N LYS A 82 -4.90 20.21 -7.40
CA LYS A 82 -3.55 20.72 -7.12
C LYS A 82 -2.57 19.56 -6.96
N ILE A 83 -1.32 19.81 -7.35
CA ILE A 83 -0.18 18.94 -7.08
C ILE A 83 0.59 19.53 -5.91
N PHE A 84 0.73 18.76 -4.85
CA PHE A 84 1.42 19.19 -3.65
C PHE A 84 2.93 18.97 -3.79
N VAL A 85 3.71 20.03 -3.68
CA VAL A 85 5.18 19.98 -3.75
C VAL A 85 5.72 19.97 -2.33
N GLU A 86 6.51 18.96 -2.01
CA GLU A 86 7.20 18.87 -0.74
C GLU A 86 8.15 20.07 -0.55
N LYS A 87 8.00 20.78 0.58
CA LYS A 87 8.77 22.01 0.87
C LYS A 87 10.29 21.82 0.78
N ARG A 88 10.82 20.69 1.28
CA ARG A 88 12.27 20.44 1.37
C ARG A 88 12.96 20.35 0.01
N ILE A 89 12.23 19.95 -1.03
CA ILE A 89 12.76 19.74 -2.38
C ILE A 89 12.38 20.84 -3.37
N LEU A 90 11.80 21.94 -2.90
CA LEU A 90 11.34 23.02 -3.76
C LEU A 90 12.44 23.50 -4.71
N ASN A 91 13.66 23.72 -4.20
CA ASN A 91 14.78 24.20 -5.02
C ASN A 91 15.18 23.18 -6.09
N ASP A 92 15.29 21.90 -5.73
CA ASP A 92 15.66 20.82 -6.65
C ASP A 92 14.59 20.62 -7.73
N TYR A 93 13.32 20.70 -7.35
CA TYR A 93 12.21 20.63 -8.29
C TYR A 93 12.21 21.83 -9.25
N LEU A 94 12.36 23.05 -8.74
CA LEU A 94 12.44 24.28 -9.54
C LEU A 94 13.59 24.22 -10.56
N GLN A 95 14.75 23.71 -10.15
CA GLN A 95 15.88 23.47 -11.04
C GLN A 95 15.53 22.43 -12.12
N THR A 96 14.84 21.35 -11.75
CA THR A 96 14.42 20.29 -12.67
C THR A 96 13.49 20.81 -13.78
N ILE A 97 12.56 21.72 -13.45
CA ILE A 97 11.61 22.30 -14.39
C ILE A 97 12.08 23.63 -15.02
N GLY A 98 13.25 24.13 -14.64
CA GLY A 98 13.82 25.39 -15.13
C GLY A 98 13.00 26.63 -14.78
N LYS A 99 12.40 26.67 -13.57
CA LYS A 99 11.58 27.80 -13.09
C LYS A 99 12.25 28.48 -11.90
N LYS A 100 11.95 29.77 -11.71
CA LYS A 100 12.41 30.54 -10.53
C LYS A 100 11.47 30.44 -9.34
N GLU A 101 10.19 30.20 -9.62
CA GLU A 101 9.13 30.09 -8.62
C GLU A 101 8.10 29.04 -9.04
N LEU A 102 7.42 28.49 -8.04
CA LEU A 102 6.39 27.47 -8.26
C LEU A 102 5.13 28.15 -8.83
N PRO A 103 4.53 27.64 -9.92
CA PRO A 103 3.31 28.23 -10.46
C PRO A 103 2.17 28.17 -9.44
N LYS A 104 1.56 29.33 -9.17
CA LYS A 104 0.43 29.43 -8.24
C LYS A 104 -0.82 28.67 -8.72
N SER A 105 -0.95 28.47 -10.03
CA SER A 105 -2.01 27.65 -10.63
C SER A 105 -1.60 26.19 -10.63
N GLY A 106 -2.34 25.36 -9.88
CA GLY A 106 -2.20 23.90 -9.92
C GLY A 106 -1.13 23.31 -9.01
N TYR A 107 -0.36 24.11 -8.28
CA TYR A 107 0.62 23.62 -7.30
C TYR A 107 0.47 24.28 -5.94
N GLU A 108 0.82 23.55 -4.89
CA GLU A 108 0.80 24.03 -3.51
C GLU A 108 1.93 23.40 -2.71
N LEU A 109 2.54 24.15 -1.79
CA LEU A 109 3.60 23.61 -0.93
C LEU A 109 2.99 22.82 0.23
N THR A 110 3.56 21.64 0.51
CA THR A 110 3.15 20.81 1.64
C THR A 110 4.35 20.35 2.46
N GLU A 111 4.09 20.08 3.73
CA GLU A 111 4.97 19.23 4.55
C GLU A 111 4.59 17.77 4.36
N VAL A 112 5.56 16.89 4.54
CA VAL A 112 5.39 15.43 4.45
C VAL A 112 6.13 14.80 5.61
N GLU A 113 5.67 13.63 6.03
CA GLU A 113 6.38 12.83 7.01
C GLU A 113 7.70 12.29 6.43
N THR A 114 8.80 12.60 7.12
CA THR A 114 10.15 12.33 6.63
C THR A 114 10.75 11.05 7.20
N GLU A 115 10.19 10.58 8.32
CA GLU A 115 10.55 9.32 8.94
C GLU A 115 10.03 8.17 8.10
N LYS A 116 10.88 7.15 7.90
CA LYS A 116 10.52 5.98 7.10
C LYS A 116 9.93 4.95 8.03
N PRO A 117 8.72 4.44 7.75
CA PRO A 117 8.09 3.38 8.55
C PRO A 117 8.72 2.01 8.26
N THR A 118 10.05 1.90 8.28
CA THR A 118 10.77 0.72 7.77
C THR A 118 10.44 -0.54 8.56
N GLU A 119 10.41 -0.43 9.90
CA GLU A 119 10.12 -1.56 10.78
C GLU A 119 8.68 -2.04 10.58
N ARG A 120 7.71 -1.11 10.67
CA ARG A 120 6.28 -1.38 10.42
C ARG A 120 6.02 -1.99 9.03
N ILE A 121 6.66 -1.48 7.99
CA ILE A 121 6.49 -2.00 6.63
C ILE A 121 7.12 -3.39 6.47
N ASN A 122 8.30 -3.63 7.06
CA ASN A 122 8.93 -4.95 7.02
C ASN A 122 8.08 -6.01 7.73
N GLU A 123 7.46 -5.68 8.87
CA GLU A 123 6.55 -6.58 9.58
C GLU A 123 5.37 -6.99 8.70
N LEU A 124 4.77 -6.03 7.99
CA LEU A 124 3.69 -6.30 7.04
C LEU A 124 4.16 -7.15 5.87
N GLU A 125 5.31 -6.83 5.27
CA GLU A 125 5.88 -7.60 4.17
C GLU A 125 6.17 -9.06 4.59
N ASN A 126 6.75 -9.27 5.78
CA ASN A 126 7.03 -10.60 6.31
C ASN A 126 5.74 -11.38 6.60
N SER A 127 4.75 -10.74 7.22
CA SER A 127 3.44 -11.36 7.43
C SER A 127 2.82 -11.80 6.10
N GLN A 128 2.83 -10.97 5.06
CA GLN A 128 2.32 -11.36 3.74
C GLN A 128 3.10 -12.52 3.11
N LEU A 129 4.42 -12.57 3.31
CA LEU A 129 5.23 -13.70 2.85
C LEU A 129 4.85 -14.99 3.57
N GLU A 130 4.74 -14.98 4.90
CA GLU A 130 4.30 -16.12 5.69
C GLU A 130 2.92 -16.63 5.23
N LYS A 131 1.98 -15.71 4.96
CA LYS A 131 0.66 -16.06 4.40
C LYS A 131 0.77 -16.73 3.02
N SER A 132 1.69 -16.27 2.18
CA SER A 132 1.89 -16.81 0.82
C SER A 132 2.60 -18.18 0.78
N GLU A 133 3.35 -18.52 1.83
CA GLU A 133 4.01 -19.82 1.97
C GLU A 133 3.07 -20.93 2.41
N ILE A 134 1.86 -20.56 2.87
CA ILE A 134 0.84 -21.52 3.28
C ILE A 134 0.17 -22.11 2.05
N ASP A 135 0.27 -23.44 1.92
CA ASP A 135 -0.31 -24.20 0.82
C ASP A 135 -1.84 -24.14 0.84
N GLU A 136 -2.46 -23.73 -0.27
CA GLU A 136 -3.92 -23.67 -0.43
C GLU A 136 -4.63 -25.00 -0.10
N SER A 137 -3.92 -26.13 -0.07
CA SER A 137 -4.48 -27.41 0.40
C SER A 137 -5.09 -27.32 1.81
N ILE A 138 -4.66 -26.37 2.66
CA ILE A 138 -5.19 -26.20 4.02
C ILE A 138 -6.70 -25.96 4.08
N TYR A 139 -7.28 -25.30 3.08
CA TYR A 139 -8.72 -25.02 3.03
C TYR A 139 -9.56 -26.28 2.82
N THR A 140 -8.92 -27.40 2.45
CA THR A 140 -9.58 -28.71 2.26
C THR A 140 -9.33 -29.68 3.41
N LYS A 141 -8.41 -29.36 4.31
CA LYS A 141 -8.09 -30.17 5.48
C LYS A 141 -9.17 -30.04 6.53
N THR A 142 -9.44 -31.12 7.25
CA THR A 142 -10.23 -31.07 8.49
C THR A 142 -9.40 -30.45 9.61
N PRO A 143 -10.03 -29.91 10.67
CA PRO A 143 -9.31 -29.29 11.78
C PRO A 143 -8.17 -30.16 12.36
N LYS A 144 -8.38 -31.49 12.39
CA LYS A 144 -7.41 -32.47 12.90
C LYS A 144 -6.19 -32.69 12.01
N GLU A 145 -6.30 -32.40 10.71
CA GLU A 145 -5.24 -32.59 9.72
C GLU A 145 -4.34 -31.36 9.58
N LEU A 146 -4.78 -30.21 10.10
CA LEU A 146 -4.00 -28.98 10.14
C LEU A 146 -2.86 -29.07 11.15
N THR A 147 -1.77 -28.37 10.93
CA THR A 147 -0.70 -28.13 11.93
C THR A 147 -1.08 -26.96 12.86
N LYS A 148 -0.27 -26.66 13.89
CA LYS A 148 -0.53 -25.53 14.80
C LYS A 148 -0.53 -24.19 14.05
N SER A 149 0.47 -23.97 13.20
CA SER A 149 0.59 -22.74 12.40
C SER A 149 -0.51 -22.61 11.35
N GLU A 150 -0.95 -23.72 10.74
CA GLU A 150 -2.07 -23.68 9.78
C GLU A 150 -3.40 -23.36 10.48
N LEU A 151 -3.61 -23.84 11.72
CA LEU A 151 -4.77 -23.46 12.54
C LEU A 151 -4.74 -21.97 12.89
N GLU A 152 -3.60 -21.47 13.38
CA GLU A 152 -3.41 -20.06 13.74
C GLU A 152 -3.69 -19.14 12.54
N PHE A 153 -3.15 -19.47 11.36
CA PHE A 153 -3.40 -18.73 10.12
C PHE A 153 -4.89 -18.68 9.75
N LEU A 154 -5.58 -19.82 9.70
CA LEU A 154 -7.01 -19.86 9.34
C LEU A 154 -7.88 -19.13 10.36
N ILE A 155 -7.51 -19.18 11.65
CA ILE A 155 -8.20 -18.44 12.70
C ILE A 155 -8.06 -16.94 12.45
N GLU A 156 -6.85 -16.44 12.15
CA GLU A 156 -6.62 -15.03 11.83
C GLU A 156 -7.42 -14.57 10.61
N GLU A 157 -7.45 -15.37 9.55
CA GLU A 157 -8.25 -15.08 8.34
C GLU A 157 -9.74 -14.98 8.66
N LEU A 158 -10.28 -15.93 9.43
CA LEU A 158 -11.69 -15.93 9.85
C LEU A 158 -12.03 -14.75 10.77
N ILE A 159 -11.08 -14.24 11.56
CA ILE A 159 -11.28 -13.01 12.36
C ILE A 159 -11.47 -11.79 11.45
N GLU A 160 -10.62 -11.64 10.44
CA GLU A 160 -10.71 -10.54 9.48
C GLU A 160 -12.01 -10.62 8.67
N ASP A 161 -12.38 -11.82 8.22
CA ASP A 161 -13.65 -12.07 7.52
C ASP A 161 -14.88 -11.78 8.40
N GLU A 162 -14.85 -12.17 9.69
CA GLU A 162 -15.96 -11.88 10.62
C GLU A 162 -16.18 -10.37 10.77
N LYS A 163 -15.08 -9.61 10.88
CA LYS A 163 -15.07 -8.14 11.00
C LYS A 163 -15.62 -7.47 9.74
N ASN A 164 -15.27 -8.00 8.56
CA ASN A 164 -15.68 -7.46 7.27
C ASN A 164 -17.04 -7.99 6.77
N ALA A 165 -17.62 -8.99 7.44
CA ALA A 165 -18.90 -9.58 7.06
C ALA A 165 -20.05 -8.57 7.12
N LYS A 166 -20.64 -8.26 5.96
CA LYS A 166 -21.80 -7.36 5.81
C LYS A 166 -23.09 -7.90 6.44
N TYR A 167 -23.30 -9.22 6.39
CA TYR A 167 -24.56 -9.85 6.79
C TYR A 167 -24.42 -10.70 8.07
N ASN A 168 -25.39 -10.58 8.97
CA ASN A 168 -25.40 -11.33 10.24
C ASN A 168 -25.37 -12.85 10.07
N LYS A 169 -26.01 -13.39 9.02
CA LYS A 169 -26.00 -14.84 8.74
C LYS A 169 -24.59 -15.33 8.40
N GLY A 170 -23.87 -14.60 7.53
CA GLY A 170 -22.49 -14.92 7.16
C GLY A 170 -21.57 -14.83 8.37
N ARG A 171 -21.66 -13.72 9.12
CA ARG A 171 -20.86 -13.52 10.35
C ARG A 171 -20.99 -14.66 11.36
N ARG A 172 -22.22 -15.17 11.58
CA ARG A 172 -22.46 -16.30 12.49
C ARG A 172 -21.86 -17.61 11.99
N MET A 173 -21.83 -17.83 10.68
CA MET A 173 -21.21 -19.02 10.10
C MET A 173 -19.70 -18.96 10.30
N ILE A 174 -19.06 -17.85 9.89
CA ILE A 174 -17.63 -17.60 10.05
C ILE A 174 -17.20 -17.78 11.51
N LYS A 175 -17.95 -17.19 12.45
CA LYS A 175 -17.67 -17.34 13.88
C LYS A 175 -17.74 -18.79 14.36
N LYS A 176 -18.68 -19.59 13.84
CA LYS A 176 -18.81 -21.00 14.23
C LYS A 176 -17.59 -21.79 13.76
N ASP A 177 -17.18 -21.58 12.51
CA ASP A 177 -16.02 -22.25 11.91
C ASP A 177 -14.74 -21.85 12.66
N ARG A 178 -14.61 -20.56 13.02
CA ARG A 178 -13.49 -20.07 13.84
C ARG A 178 -13.41 -20.76 15.20
N ILE A 179 -14.53 -20.87 15.93
CA ILE A 179 -14.58 -21.53 17.24
C ILE A 179 -14.17 -23.00 17.14
N GLU A 180 -14.53 -23.69 16.05
CA GLU A 180 -14.13 -25.08 15.82
C GLU A 180 -12.60 -25.22 15.71
N LEU A 181 -11.96 -24.30 14.98
CA LEU A 181 -10.50 -24.26 14.86
C LEU A 181 -9.81 -23.85 16.17
N GLU A 182 -10.32 -22.83 16.86
CA GLU A 182 -9.83 -22.40 18.19
C GLU A 182 -9.87 -23.58 19.19
N THR A 183 -10.98 -24.32 19.22
CA THR A 183 -11.14 -25.49 20.09
C THR A 183 -10.13 -26.60 19.76
N GLU A 184 -9.81 -26.79 18.48
CA GLU A 184 -8.81 -27.78 18.07
C GLU A 184 -7.39 -27.33 18.38
N LEU A 185 -7.11 -26.02 18.31
CA LEU A 185 -5.84 -25.43 18.70
C LEU A 185 -5.59 -25.57 20.21
N GLU A 186 -6.60 -25.26 21.03
CA GLU A 186 -6.54 -25.38 22.50
C GLU A 186 -6.23 -26.80 22.98
N LYS A 187 -6.66 -27.84 22.25
CA LYS A 187 -6.34 -29.24 22.59
C LYS A 187 -4.86 -29.60 22.40
N ARG A 188 -4.10 -28.75 21.71
CA ARG A 188 -2.70 -29.01 21.33
C ARG A 188 -1.71 -28.18 22.15
N GLU A 189 -2.21 -27.34 23.05
CA GLU A 189 -1.42 -26.63 24.07
C GLU A 189 -1.22 -27.48 25.32
#